data_AF-A0A3M2BGH2-F1
#
_entry.id   AF-A0A3M2BGH2-F1
#
_cell.length_a   1.000
_cell.length_b   1.000
_cell.length_c   1.000
_cell.angle_alpha   90.00
_cell.angle_beta   90.00
_cell.angle_gamma   90.00
#
_symmetry.space_group_name_H-M   'P 1'
#
loop_
_entity.id
_entity.type
_entity.pdbx_description
1 polymer ?
#
loop_
_entity_poly.entity_id
_entity_poly.type
_entity_poly.pdbx_seq_one_letter_code
_entity_poly.pdbx_strand_id
1 'polypeptide(L)'
;MSQGARVTSIAALREFRPALIKFVEEARAALLAAESDAVRTIEWLRRDMAPFWKREIRRRQDDVVRAKTDLINKQRSATGDPRSAVEERKALERAQRRLEEAHAKVEHTRHWIRQLEKEHMAYKGAAQGLAGQLVTLEERALHDLDRMAEALEQYVALSVPRSEELGSAPSPKGYAQATGESYAHAAEVGESEPSPHASYRQATPGPGRRRRAERVESVGELPRFELGRVARLRQAEAIAELHLSAGVEPDQWVSTAPGALAAERIYLERCEPTDENDSGWYLGPAPASGPTPERRELDRVRVRDVLEFRPDLGPVFELDRGVLVVVCGARVESVTLPNDTIGYCRQEGEQ
;
A
#
# COMPACT_ATOMS: atom_id res chain seq x y z
N MET A 1 -3.03 -54.56 -12.68
CA MET A 1 -2.29 -53.35 -13.06
C MET A 1 -2.72 -52.23 -12.12
N SER A 2 -2.02 -52.08 -11.00
CA SER A 2 -2.23 -51.01 -10.04
C SER A 2 -1.36 -49.82 -10.44
N GLN A 3 -1.90 -48.93 -11.26
CA GLN A 3 -1.29 -47.61 -11.46
C GLN A 3 -1.38 -46.86 -10.13
N GLY A 4 -0.26 -46.79 -9.40
CA GLY A 4 -0.17 -45.98 -8.20
C GLY A 4 -0.37 -44.52 -8.54
N ALA A 5 -1.35 -43.88 -7.90
CA ALA A 5 -1.51 -42.44 -7.95
C ALA A 5 -0.27 -41.80 -7.31
N ARG A 6 0.49 -40.99 -8.06
CA ARG A 6 1.55 -40.14 -7.50
C ARG A 6 0.90 -38.99 -6.76
N VAL A 7 0.58 -39.21 -5.50
CA VAL A 7 0.08 -38.16 -4.60
C VAL A 7 1.31 -37.36 -4.14
N THR A 8 1.60 -36.23 -4.80
CA THR A 8 2.82 -35.45 -4.54
C THR A 8 2.74 -34.55 -3.30
N SER A 9 1.56 -34.22 -2.76
CA SER A 9 1.47 -33.50 -1.49
C SER A 9 0.09 -33.58 -0.81
N ILE A 10 -0.07 -34.54 0.11
CA ILE A 10 -1.18 -34.51 1.09
C ILE A 10 -1.07 -33.28 1.99
N ALA A 11 0.16 -32.80 2.22
CA ALA A 11 0.44 -31.57 2.98
C ALA A 11 -0.22 -30.33 2.35
N ALA A 12 -0.22 -30.20 1.02
CA ALA A 12 -0.83 -29.04 0.36
C ALA A 12 -2.35 -28.96 0.57
N LEU A 13 -3.05 -30.10 0.67
CA LEU A 13 -4.49 -30.11 1.00
C LEU A 13 -4.73 -29.66 2.45
N ARG A 14 -3.82 -30.02 3.37
CA ARG A 14 -3.89 -29.61 4.78
C ARG A 14 -3.58 -28.12 4.96
N GLU A 15 -2.68 -27.56 4.16
CA GLU A 15 -2.31 -26.14 4.18
C GLU A 15 -3.34 -25.26 3.43
N PHE A 16 -3.96 -25.78 2.38
CA PHE A 16 -4.97 -25.05 1.61
C PHE A 16 -6.26 -24.79 2.43
N ARG A 17 -6.64 -25.71 3.31
CA ARG A 17 -7.82 -25.57 4.17
C ARG A 17 -7.80 -24.29 5.03
N PRO A 18 -6.79 -24.04 5.90
CA PRO A 18 -6.72 -22.81 6.67
C PRO A 18 -6.51 -21.57 5.78
N ALA A 19 -5.80 -21.68 4.65
CA ALA A 19 -5.67 -20.57 3.71
C ALA A 19 -7.01 -20.15 3.10
N LEU A 20 -7.88 -21.11 2.77
CA LEU A 20 -9.22 -20.85 2.26
C LEU A 20 -10.12 -20.19 3.31
N ILE A 21 -10.07 -20.65 4.56
CA ILE A 21 -10.81 -20.04 5.67
C ILE A 21 -10.37 -18.58 5.84
N LYS A 22 -9.05 -18.34 5.91
CA LYS A 22 -8.48 -17.00 6.04
C LYS A 22 -8.92 -16.08 4.89
N PHE A 23 -8.85 -16.58 3.64
CA PHE A 23 -9.32 -15.83 2.47
C PHE A 23 -10.81 -15.44 2.58
N VAL A 24 -11.68 -16.38 2.97
CA VAL A 24 -13.11 -16.11 3.10
C VAL A 24 -13.38 -15.08 4.20
N GLU A 25 -12.71 -15.18 5.34
CA GLU A 25 -12.82 -14.23 6.44
C GLU A 25 -12.37 -12.82 6.02
N GLU A 26 -11.20 -12.71 5.40
CA GLU A 26 -10.64 -11.44 4.92
C GLU A 26 -11.50 -10.80 3.83
N ALA A 27 -11.96 -11.59 2.85
CA ALA A 27 -12.82 -11.10 1.79
C ALA A 27 -14.15 -10.57 2.33
N ARG A 28 -14.77 -11.27 3.30
CA ARG A 28 -15.98 -10.80 3.98
C ARG A 28 -15.72 -9.53 4.78
N ALA A 29 -14.62 -9.47 5.53
CA ALA A 29 -14.24 -8.29 6.31
C ALA A 29 -14.05 -7.06 5.41
N ALA A 30 -13.37 -7.22 4.27
CA ALA A 30 -13.15 -6.16 3.30
C ALA A 30 -14.48 -5.64 2.70
N LEU A 31 -15.40 -6.54 2.35
CA LEU A 31 -16.72 -6.17 1.83
C LEU A 31 -17.55 -5.38 2.87
N LEU A 32 -17.50 -5.79 4.14
CA LEU A 32 -18.19 -5.10 5.23
C LEU A 32 -17.57 -3.73 5.53
N ALA A 33 -16.25 -3.62 5.52
CA ALA A 33 -15.54 -2.36 5.73
C ALA A 33 -15.91 -1.32 4.65
N ALA A 34 -15.87 -1.73 3.38
CA ALA A 34 -16.26 -0.87 2.28
C ALA A 34 -17.75 -0.46 2.33
N GLU A 35 -18.64 -1.36 2.75
CA GLU A 35 -20.06 -1.01 2.98
C GLU A 35 -20.20 0.04 4.09
N SER A 36 -19.51 -0.16 5.21
CA SER A 36 -19.54 0.75 6.37
C SER A 36 -19.07 2.16 6.01
N ASP A 37 -17.97 2.27 5.25
CA ASP A 37 -17.42 3.57 4.82
C ASP A 37 -18.36 4.30 3.86
N ALA A 38 -18.99 3.58 2.92
CA ALA A 38 -19.99 4.15 2.02
C ALA A 38 -21.20 4.69 2.79
N VAL A 39 -21.76 3.89 3.72
CA VAL A 39 -22.88 4.29 4.56
C VAL A 39 -22.53 5.50 5.42
N ARG A 40 -21.36 5.49 6.06
CA ARG A 40 -20.89 6.61 6.89
C ARG A 40 -20.77 7.90 6.08
N THR A 41 -20.22 7.82 4.87
CA THR A 41 -20.04 8.98 3.99
C THR A 41 -21.39 9.55 3.54
N ILE A 42 -22.32 8.68 3.13
CA ILE A 42 -23.68 9.08 2.75
C ILE A 42 -24.39 9.75 3.93
N GLU A 43 -24.27 9.17 5.13
CA GLU A 43 -24.90 9.71 6.33
C GLU A 43 -24.32 11.05 6.74
N TRP A 44 -22.99 11.22 6.68
CA TRP A 44 -22.33 12.52 6.90
C TRP A 44 -22.83 13.60 5.93
N LEU A 45 -22.98 13.26 4.65
CA LEU A 45 -23.54 14.21 3.67
C LEU A 45 -24.99 14.58 4.00
N ARG A 46 -25.81 13.61 4.43
CA ARG A 46 -27.24 13.79 4.72
C ARG A 46 -27.49 14.53 6.03
N ARG A 47 -26.83 14.14 7.12
CA ARG A 47 -27.08 14.67 8.48
C ARG A 47 -26.24 15.88 8.83
N ASP A 48 -25.02 15.98 8.31
CA ASP A 48 -24.11 17.07 8.65
C ASP A 48 -24.09 18.13 7.55
N MET A 49 -23.70 17.74 6.33
CA MET A 49 -23.42 18.71 5.26
C MET A 49 -24.69 19.37 4.71
N ALA A 50 -25.74 18.61 4.42
CA ALA A 50 -26.97 19.19 3.87
C ALA A 50 -27.64 20.20 4.84
N PRO A 51 -27.78 19.91 6.15
CA PRO A 51 -28.26 20.89 7.11
C PRO A 51 -27.29 22.07 7.33
N PHE A 52 -25.97 21.81 7.35
CA PHE A 52 -24.96 22.86 7.44
C PHE A 52 -25.12 23.89 6.32
N TRP A 53 -25.17 23.45 5.05
CA TRP A 53 -25.30 24.36 3.93
C TRP A 53 -26.66 25.06 3.87
N LYS A 54 -27.75 24.42 4.32
CA LYS A 54 -29.05 25.10 4.52
C LYS A 54 -28.97 26.24 5.54
N ARG A 55 -28.26 26.03 6.66
CA ARG A 55 -28.05 27.10 7.67
C ARG A 55 -27.17 28.21 7.13
N GLU A 56 -26.10 27.86 6.43
CA GLU A 56 -25.20 28.84 5.80
C GLU A 56 -25.90 29.69 4.74
N ILE A 57 -26.82 29.13 3.95
CA ILE A 57 -27.65 29.92 3.03
C ILE A 57 -28.44 30.98 3.80
N ARG A 58 -29.16 30.61 4.87
CA ARG A 58 -29.95 31.56 5.66
C ARG A 58 -29.07 32.67 6.23
N ARG A 59 -27.94 32.30 6.83
CA ARG A 59 -26.98 33.27 7.37
C ARG A 59 -26.45 34.23 6.30
N ARG A 60 -26.04 33.71 5.15
CA ARG A 60 -25.51 34.53 4.05
C ARG A 60 -26.60 35.38 3.38
N GLN A 61 -27.85 34.93 3.37
CA GLN A 61 -29.00 35.75 2.97
C GLN A 61 -29.16 36.94 3.91
N ASP A 62 -29.08 36.72 5.23
CA ASP A 62 -29.12 37.81 6.20
C ASP A 62 -27.95 38.80 6.01
N ASP A 63 -26.75 38.30 5.70
CA ASP A 63 -25.58 39.14 5.40
C ASP A 63 -25.78 39.98 4.13
N VAL A 64 -26.40 39.43 3.09
CA VAL A 64 -26.77 40.19 1.89
C VAL A 64 -27.79 41.28 2.22
N VAL A 65 -28.80 40.98 3.05
CA VAL A 65 -29.79 41.98 3.49
C VAL A 65 -29.12 43.10 4.29
N ARG A 66 -28.23 42.76 5.24
CA ARG A 66 -27.45 43.75 5.99
C ARG A 66 -26.61 44.63 5.08
N ALA A 67 -25.83 44.04 4.17
CA ALA A 67 -24.99 44.78 3.23
C ALA A 67 -25.81 45.70 2.30
N LYS A 68 -27.03 45.30 1.91
CA LYS A 68 -27.96 46.18 1.16
C LYS A 68 -28.40 47.38 2.00
N THR A 69 -28.79 47.15 3.25
CA THR A 69 -29.19 48.24 4.16
C THR A 69 -28.05 49.21 4.43
N ASP A 70 -26.83 48.70 4.67
CA ASP A 70 -25.63 49.54 4.88
C ASP A 70 -25.33 50.40 3.66
N LEU A 71 -25.41 49.82 2.45
CA LEU A 71 -25.26 50.56 1.20
C LEU A 71 -26.32 51.67 1.06
N ILE A 72 -27.59 51.39 1.33
CA ILE A 72 -28.67 52.38 1.26
C ILE A 72 -28.45 53.51 2.29
N ASN A 73 -28.07 53.18 3.52
CA ASN A 73 -27.80 54.16 4.56
C ASN A 73 -26.60 55.05 4.21
N LYS A 74 -25.54 54.46 3.63
CA LYS A 74 -24.38 55.20 3.15
C LYS A 74 -24.74 56.12 1.98
N GLN A 75 -25.52 55.64 1.02
CA GLN A 75 -26.00 56.44 -0.12
C GLN A 75 -26.85 57.63 0.32
N ARG A 76 -27.65 57.48 1.38
CA ARG A 76 -28.47 58.57 1.94
C ARG A 76 -27.64 59.61 2.72
N SER A 77 -26.56 59.19 3.38
CA SER A 77 -25.69 60.07 4.17
C SER A 77 -24.58 60.73 3.34
N ALA A 78 -24.25 60.18 2.17
CA ALA A 78 -23.30 60.79 1.24
C ALA A 78 -23.91 62.05 0.61
N THR A 79 -23.40 63.23 0.99
CA THR A 79 -23.77 64.54 0.44
C THR A 79 -23.26 64.69 -1.01
N GLY A 80 -23.83 63.94 -1.94
CA GLY A 80 -23.63 64.11 -3.38
C GLY A 80 -22.31 63.58 -3.97
N ASP A 81 -21.42 62.94 -3.19
CA ASP A 81 -20.22 62.25 -3.73
C ASP A 81 -20.48 60.74 -3.93
N PRO A 82 -20.62 60.25 -5.18
CA PRO A 82 -20.84 58.83 -5.48
C PRO A 82 -19.67 57.92 -5.10
N ARG A 83 -18.45 58.47 -4.89
CA ARG A 83 -17.25 57.69 -4.52
C ARG A 83 -17.29 57.20 -3.08
N SER A 84 -18.14 57.79 -2.23
CA SER A 84 -18.27 57.45 -0.81
C SER A 84 -18.92 56.07 -0.54
N ALA A 85 -19.62 55.47 -1.51
CA ALA A 85 -20.37 54.21 -1.36
C ALA A 85 -19.72 52.99 -2.05
N VAL A 86 -18.47 53.12 -2.53
CA VAL A 86 -17.78 52.07 -3.30
C VAL A 86 -17.46 50.85 -2.44
N GLU A 87 -17.10 51.04 -1.17
CA GLU A 87 -16.75 49.96 -0.25
C GLU A 87 -17.96 49.10 0.10
N GLU A 88 -19.09 49.72 0.38
CA GLU A 88 -20.37 49.09 0.68
C GLU A 88 -20.90 48.35 -0.55
N ARG A 89 -20.72 48.90 -1.75
CA ARG A 89 -21.06 48.21 -3.02
C ARG A 89 -20.22 46.94 -3.19
N LYS A 90 -18.90 47.02 -2.96
CA LYS A 90 -18.01 45.84 -2.99
C LYS A 90 -18.33 44.85 -1.86
N ALA A 91 -18.80 45.31 -0.71
CA ALA A 91 -19.23 44.45 0.39
C ALA A 91 -20.49 43.66 0.03
N LEU A 92 -21.47 44.33 -0.58
CA LEU A 92 -22.68 43.70 -1.10
C LEU A 92 -22.36 42.64 -2.17
N GLU A 93 -21.52 42.97 -3.15
CA GLU A 93 -21.11 42.03 -4.20
C GLU A 93 -20.42 40.79 -3.61
N ARG A 94 -19.53 40.98 -2.62
CA ARG A 94 -18.89 39.86 -1.89
C ARG A 94 -19.91 38.99 -1.15
N ALA A 95 -20.90 39.60 -0.50
CA ALA A 95 -21.96 38.86 0.20
C ALA A 95 -22.82 38.05 -0.78
N GLN A 96 -23.17 38.65 -1.93
CA GLN A 96 -23.91 37.97 -3.00
C GLN A 96 -23.14 36.78 -3.56
N ARG A 97 -21.85 36.95 -3.88
CA ARG A 97 -21.00 35.84 -4.36
C ARG A 97 -20.89 34.69 -3.36
N ARG A 98 -20.76 34.99 -2.06
CA ARG A 98 -20.73 33.96 -1.01
C ARG A 98 -22.06 33.21 -0.89
N LEU A 99 -23.18 33.90 -1.11
CA LEU A 99 -24.50 33.30 -1.13
C LEU A 99 -24.66 32.37 -2.35
N GLU A 100 -24.23 32.81 -3.53
CA GLU A 100 -24.21 31.98 -4.76
C GLU A 100 -23.36 30.72 -4.56
N GLU A 101 -22.18 30.85 -3.95
CA GLU A 101 -21.34 29.70 -3.60
C GLU A 101 -22.07 28.72 -2.67
N ALA A 102 -22.77 29.20 -1.64
CA ALA A 102 -23.54 28.33 -0.75
C ALA A 102 -24.66 27.58 -1.48
N HIS A 103 -25.36 28.26 -2.39
CA HIS A 103 -26.36 27.63 -3.26
C HIS A 103 -25.74 26.54 -4.12
N ALA A 104 -24.60 26.83 -4.76
CA ALA A 104 -23.87 25.83 -5.53
C ALA A 104 -23.49 24.62 -4.64
N LYS A 105 -22.96 24.85 -3.44
CA LYS A 105 -22.58 23.76 -2.51
C LYS A 105 -23.76 22.90 -2.08
N VAL A 106 -24.96 23.46 -1.88
CA VAL A 106 -26.18 22.68 -1.63
C VAL A 106 -26.52 21.78 -2.81
N GLU A 107 -26.48 22.31 -4.02
CA GLU A 107 -26.79 21.52 -5.22
C GLU A 107 -25.77 20.39 -5.43
N HIS A 108 -24.48 20.67 -5.24
CA HIS A 108 -23.44 19.63 -5.27
C HIS A 108 -23.66 18.58 -4.17
N THR A 109 -23.97 19.01 -2.94
CA THR A 109 -24.25 18.08 -1.83
C THR A 109 -25.44 17.17 -2.18
N ARG A 110 -26.53 17.73 -2.71
CA ARG A 110 -27.71 16.96 -3.16
C ARG A 110 -27.37 16.02 -4.31
N HIS A 111 -26.57 16.47 -5.27
CA HIS A 111 -26.12 15.66 -6.39
C HIS A 111 -25.32 14.45 -5.89
N TRP A 112 -24.32 14.67 -5.04
CA TRP A 112 -23.46 13.62 -4.53
C TRP A 112 -24.18 12.65 -3.59
N ILE A 113 -25.13 13.13 -2.78
CA ILE A 113 -26.02 12.25 -2.00
C ILE A 113 -26.74 11.25 -2.93
N ARG A 114 -27.38 11.74 -4.00
CA ARG A 114 -28.10 10.87 -4.95
C ARG A 114 -27.16 9.92 -5.70
N GLN A 115 -26.01 10.41 -6.18
CA GLN A 115 -25.06 9.58 -6.91
C GLN A 115 -24.46 8.49 -6.01
N LEU A 116 -24.00 8.85 -4.80
CA LEU A 116 -23.42 7.88 -3.87
C LEU A 116 -24.44 6.84 -3.42
N GLU A 117 -25.71 7.22 -3.21
CA GLU A 117 -26.76 6.24 -2.90
C GLU A 117 -27.00 5.26 -4.05
N LYS A 118 -27.05 5.74 -5.28
CA LYS A 118 -27.21 4.90 -6.47
C LYS A 118 -26.04 3.92 -6.59
N GLU A 119 -24.81 4.40 -6.52
CA GLU A 119 -23.62 3.58 -6.63
C GLU A 119 -23.49 2.62 -5.44
N HIS A 120 -23.87 3.04 -4.22
CA HIS A 120 -23.92 2.18 -3.04
C HIS A 120 -24.93 1.04 -3.20
N MET A 121 -26.11 1.29 -3.78
CA MET A 121 -27.08 0.23 -4.04
C MET A 121 -26.57 -0.78 -5.09
N ALA A 122 -25.89 -0.31 -6.13
CA ALA A 122 -25.25 -1.18 -7.12
C ALA A 122 -24.13 -2.03 -6.48
N TYR A 123 -23.26 -1.39 -5.68
CA TYR A 123 -22.23 -2.07 -4.89
C TYR A 123 -22.84 -3.13 -3.97
N LYS A 124 -23.88 -2.78 -3.21
CA LYS A 124 -24.53 -3.67 -2.26
C LYS A 124 -25.05 -4.94 -2.93
N GLY A 125 -25.69 -4.83 -4.09
CA GLY A 125 -26.17 -5.98 -4.84
C GLY A 125 -25.03 -6.93 -5.26
N ALA A 126 -23.94 -6.38 -5.82
CA ALA A 126 -22.78 -7.17 -6.23
C ALA A 126 -22.03 -7.78 -5.02
N ALA A 127 -21.82 -6.99 -3.97
CA ALA A 127 -21.15 -7.41 -2.74
C ALA A 127 -21.92 -8.50 -1.99
N GLN A 128 -23.25 -8.41 -1.91
CA GLN A 128 -24.09 -9.45 -1.31
C GLN A 128 -24.04 -10.75 -2.12
N GLY A 129 -23.99 -10.66 -3.45
CA GLY A 129 -23.81 -11.83 -4.31
C GLY A 129 -22.50 -12.54 -4.04
N LEU A 130 -21.39 -11.79 -4.00
CA LEU A 130 -20.06 -12.34 -3.69
C LEU A 130 -19.99 -12.89 -2.26
N ALA A 131 -20.51 -12.17 -1.26
CA ALA A 131 -20.54 -12.64 0.12
C ALA A 131 -21.29 -13.97 0.26
N GLY A 132 -22.43 -14.13 -0.42
CA GLY A 132 -23.17 -15.40 -0.45
C GLY A 132 -22.41 -16.52 -1.14
N GLN A 133 -21.70 -16.22 -2.23
CA GLN A 133 -20.83 -17.18 -2.90
C GLN A 133 -19.67 -17.63 -2.00
N LEU A 134 -19.07 -16.72 -1.22
CA LEU A 134 -18.02 -17.04 -0.27
C LEU A 134 -18.51 -17.98 0.85
N VAL A 135 -19.73 -17.77 1.37
CA VAL A 135 -20.36 -18.71 2.34
C VAL A 135 -20.50 -20.10 1.73
N THR A 136 -21.04 -20.15 0.51
CA THR A 136 -21.29 -21.42 -0.17
C THR A 136 -19.98 -22.13 -0.52
N LEU A 137 -18.97 -21.37 -0.92
CA LEU A 137 -17.62 -21.86 -1.23
C LEU A 137 -16.99 -22.45 0.02
N GLU A 138 -17.02 -21.73 1.14
CA GLU A 138 -16.50 -22.18 2.42
C GLU A 138 -17.09 -23.53 2.83
N GLU A 139 -18.42 -23.66 2.84
CA GLU A 139 -19.08 -24.92 3.22
C GLU A 139 -18.73 -26.09 2.28
N ARG A 140 -18.80 -25.87 0.96
CA ARG A 140 -18.58 -26.93 -0.04
C ARG A 140 -17.11 -27.34 -0.14
N ALA A 141 -16.23 -26.36 -0.26
CA ALA A 141 -14.81 -26.62 -0.46
C ALA A 141 -14.17 -27.22 0.79
N LEU A 142 -14.56 -26.79 2.00
CA LEU A 142 -14.06 -27.43 3.23
C LEU A 142 -14.51 -28.90 3.33
N HIS A 143 -15.78 -29.18 3.03
CA HIS A 143 -16.28 -30.56 3.00
C HIS A 143 -15.53 -31.43 1.98
N ASP A 144 -15.32 -30.93 0.77
CA ASP A 144 -14.62 -31.67 -0.28
C ASP A 144 -13.14 -31.88 0.04
N LEU A 145 -12.46 -30.88 0.61
CA LEU A 145 -11.08 -30.98 1.08
C LEU A 145 -10.93 -31.99 2.22
N ASP A 146 -11.83 -31.96 3.20
CA ASP A 146 -11.83 -32.89 4.33
C ASP A 146 -12.01 -34.34 3.82
N ARG A 147 -12.95 -34.56 2.88
CA ARG A 147 -13.16 -35.88 2.25
C ARG A 147 -11.96 -36.34 1.42
N MET A 148 -11.32 -35.44 0.67
CA MET A 148 -10.14 -35.77 -0.13
C MET A 148 -8.94 -36.13 0.75
N ALA A 149 -8.70 -35.36 1.81
CA ALA A 149 -7.65 -35.63 2.77
C ALA A 149 -7.83 -37.01 3.43
N GLU A 150 -9.04 -37.32 3.92
CA GLU A 150 -9.34 -38.60 4.55
C GLU A 150 -9.15 -39.79 3.60
N ALA A 151 -9.61 -39.68 2.34
CA ALA A 151 -9.45 -40.74 1.35
C ALA A 151 -7.97 -41.02 1.02
N LEU A 152 -7.14 -39.99 0.97
CA LEU A 152 -5.69 -40.12 0.71
C LEU A 152 -4.95 -40.72 1.91
N GLU A 153 -5.33 -40.34 3.14
CA GLU A 153 -4.79 -40.93 4.37
C GLU A 153 -5.09 -42.43 4.45
N GLN A 154 -6.32 -42.84 4.13
CA GLN A 154 -6.69 -44.25 4.08
C GLN A 154 -5.87 -45.01 3.03
N TYR A 155 -5.63 -44.41 1.85
CA TYR A 155 -4.82 -45.03 0.80
C TYR A 155 -3.34 -45.21 1.20
N VAL A 156 -2.76 -44.23 1.90
CA VAL A 156 -1.41 -44.34 2.45
C VAL A 156 -1.34 -45.43 3.54
N ALA A 157 -2.32 -45.49 4.43
CA ALA A 157 -2.38 -46.51 5.47
C ALA A 157 -2.46 -47.95 4.90
N LEU A 158 -3.12 -48.13 3.75
CA LEU A 158 -3.24 -49.41 3.05
C LEU A 158 -1.99 -49.83 2.25
N SER A 159 -1.06 -48.91 1.95
CA SER A 159 0.10 -49.16 1.08
C SER A 159 1.41 -49.51 1.79
N VAL A 160 1.40 -49.64 3.13
CA VAL A 160 2.53 -50.20 3.90
C VAL A 160 2.24 -51.67 4.23
N PRO A 161 2.66 -52.61 3.35
CA PRO A 161 3.81 -53.44 3.70
C PRO A 161 4.70 -53.78 2.49
N ARG A 162 5.98 -53.36 2.55
CA ARG A 162 7.19 -53.99 1.98
C ARG A 162 8.21 -52.90 1.66
N SER A 163 9.14 -52.66 2.58
CA SER A 163 10.48 -52.11 2.32
C SER A 163 11.34 -52.30 3.56
N GLU A 164 11.56 -53.56 3.94
CA GLU A 164 12.82 -53.94 4.57
C GLU A 164 13.70 -54.57 3.49
N GLU A 165 15.01 -54.35 3.61
CA GLU A 165 16.09 -54.84 2.76
C GLU A 165 16.37 -54.06 1.47
N LEU A 166 17.27 -53.07 1.55
CA LEU A 166 18.58 -53.14 0.88
C LEU A 166 19.45 -51.91 1.18
N GLY A 167 20.61 -52.18 1.77
CA GLY A 167 21.87 -51.57 1.32
C GLY A 167 22.26 -50.21 1.87
N SER A 168 23.15 -50.22 2.87
CA SER A 168 23.94 -49.09 3.32
C SER A 168 24.81 -48.47 2.21
N ALA A 169 24.93 -47.14 2.20
CA ALA A 169 26.15 -46.43 1.82
C ALA A 169 26.23 -45.07 2.56
N PRO A 170 27.42 -44.64 3.00
CA PRO A 170 27.58 -43.56 3.98
C PRO A 170 27.73 -42.17 3.32
N SER A 171 27.44 -41.13 4.10
CA SER A 171 27.76 -39.72 3.83
C SER A 171 28.15 -39.05 5.16
N PRO A 172 28.84 -37.90 5.19
CA PRO A 172 30.13 -37.55 4.58
C PRO A 172 31.14 -37.09 5.67
N LYS A 173 32.44 -36.98 5.34
CA LYS A 173 33.44 -36.30 6.20
C LYS A 173 33.46 -34.81 5.88
N GLY A 174 33.33 -33.98 6.92
CA GLY A 174 33.28 -32.53 6.82
C GLY A 174 34.62 -31.80 6.84
N TYR A 175 34.51 -30.51 6.54
CA TYR A 175 35.34 -29.35 6.91
C TYR A 175 34.37 -28.15 6.77
N ALA A 176 34.30 -27.13 7.61
CA ALA A 176 34.88 -26.81 8.90
C ALA A 176 33.94 -25.76 9.54
N GLN A 177 33.78 -25.81 10.86
CA GLN A 177 33.12 -24.78 11.65
C GLN A 177 33.94 -23.50 11.66
N ALA A 178 33.25 -22.36 11.49
CA ALA A 178 33.58 -21.13 12.18
C ALA A 178 32.27 -20.59 12.80
N THR A 179 32.21 -20.72 14.13
CA THR A 179 31.42 -20.00 15.15
C THR A 179 30.79 -18.68 14.66
N GLY A 180 29.48 -18.44 14.76
CA GLY A 180 28.67 -18.26 15.98
C GLY A 180 28.83 -16.81 16.44
N GLU A 181 27.86 -15.89 16.27
CA GLU A 181 26.66 -15.68 17.11
C GLU A 181 25.53 -15.04 16.26
N SER A 182 24.38 -15.71 16.11
CA SER A 182 23.11 -15.51 16.86
C SER A 182 22.17 -14.43 16.29
N TYR A 183 21.25 -14.85 15.41
CA TYR A 183 19.82 -14.53 15.51
C TYR A 183 19.03 -15.75 15.06
N ALA A 184 18.61 -16.55 16.05
CA ALA A 184 17.63 -17.61 15.86
C ALA A 184 16.24 -17.00 15.99
N HIS A 185 15.52 -16.92 14.87
CA HIS A 185 14.07 -17.07 14.81
C HIS A 185 13.70 -17.60 13.43
N ALA A 186 14.09 -18.83 13.16
CA ALA A 186 13.55 -19.63 12.06
C ALA A 186 12.43 -20.50 12.64
N ALA A 187 11.21 -20.03 12.54
CA ALA A 187 10.02 -20.86 12.69
C ALA A 187 8.93 -20.30 11.76
N GLU A 188 8.51 -21.15 10.82
CA GLU A 188 7.34 -21.00 9.93
C GLU A 188 7.50 -20.06 8.73
N VAL A 189 8.17 -20.56 7.68
CA VAL A 189 7.99 -20.05 6.31
C VAL A 189 7.58 -21.25 5.45
N GLY A 190 6.28 -21.32 5.13
CA GLY A 190 5.73 -22.28 4.15
C GLY A 190 6.37 -22.08 2.79
N GLU A 191 6.29 -23.10 1.92
CA GLU A 191 6.89 -23.14 0.58
C GLU A 191 6.60 -21.85 -0.22
N SER A 192 7.52 -20.90 -0.14
CA SER A 192 7.33 -19.57 -0.71
C SER A 192 7.96 -19.53 -2.10
N GLU A 193 7.21 -19.07 -3.10
CA GLU A 193 7.67 -19.02 -4.48
C GLU A 193 8.94 -18.16 -4.63
N PRO A 194 9.92 -18.57 -5.46
CA PRO A 194 11.13 -17.79 -5.68
C PRO A 194 10.79 -16.46 -6.35
N SER A 195 11.35 -15.37 -5.85
CA SER A 195 11.10 -14.05 -6.41
C SER A 195 11.83 -13.84 -7.74
N PRO A 196 11.15 -13.38 -8.81
CA PRO A 196 11.81 -13.03 -10.06
C PRO A 196 12.78 -11.84 -9.91
N HIS A 197 12.66 -11.08 -8.82
CA HIS A 197 13.43 -9.87 -8.54
C HIS A 197 14.61 -10.11 -7.60
N ALA A 198 14.80 -11.33 -7.08
CA ALA A 198 15.95 -11.67 -6.23
C ALA A 198 17.30 -11.39 -6.91
N SER A 199 17.36 -11.45 -8.24
CA SER A 199 18.55 -11.13 -9.03
C SER A 199 19.07 -9.70 -8.83
N TYR A 200 18.23 -8.74 -8.45
CA TYR A 200 18.65 -7.36 -8.19
C TYR A 200 19.62 -7.22 -7.03
N ARG A 201 19.65 -8.17 -6.08
CA ARG A 201 20.65 -8.18 -4.99
C ARG A 201 22.08 -8.20 -5.50
N GLN A 202 22.31 -8.83 -6.67
CA GLN A 202 23.63 -8.87 -7.31
C GLN A 202 24.06 -7.50 -7.86
N ALA A 203 23.10 -6.60 -8.13
CA ALA A 203 23.35 -5.24 -8.58
C ALA A 203 23.50 -4.25 -7.41
N THR A 204 23.12 -4.64 -6.19
CA THR A 204 23.29 -3.80 -4.99
C THR A 204 24.77 -3.65 -4.62
N PRO A 205 25.29 -2.41 -4.50
CA PRO A 205 26.67 -2.19 -4.13
C PRO A 205 27.02 -2.71 -2.74
N GLY A 206 28.14 -3.44 -2.65
CA GLY A 206 28.69 -3.86 -1.37
C GLY A 206 29.05 -2.68 -0.43
N PRO A 207 29.23 -2.95 0.87
CA PRO A 207 29.38 -1.93 1.91
C PRO A 207 30.56 -0.98 1.65
N GLY A 208 31.66 -1.48 1.08
CA GLY A 208 32.83 -0.66 0.76
C GLY A 208 32.60 0.39 -0.34
N ARG A 209 31.58 0.22 -1.21
CA ARG A 209 31.16 1.23 -2.19
C ARG A 209 30.17 2.22 -1.57
N ARG A 210 29.18 1.72 -0.81
CA ARG A 210 28.20 2.58 -0.11
C ARG A 210 28.86 3.59 0.84
N ARG A 211 29.90 3.17 1.59
CA ARG A 211 30.70 4.10 2.44
C ARG A 211 31.34 5.27 1.68
N ARG A 212 31.56 5.13 0.36
CA ARG A 212 32.21 6.14 -0.49
C ARG A 212 31.20 6.98 -1.27
N ALA A 213 29.89 6.80 -1.04
CA ALA A 213 28.86 7.58 -1.72
C ALA A 213 29.02 9.07 -1.42
N GLU A 214 28.88 9.89 -2.46
CA GLU A 214 29.05 11.33 -2.39
C GLU A 214 27.74 12.00 -2.00
N ARG A 215 27.82 13.02 -1.14
CA ARG A 215 26.62 13.71 -0.68
C ARG A 215 26.07 14.55 -1.82
N VAL A 216 24.78 14.39 -2.11
CA VAL A 216 24.07 15.29 -3.02
C VAL A 216 23.80 16.61 -2.30
N GLU A 217 24.31 17.72 -2.83
CA GLU A 217 24.10 19.05 -2.26
C GLU A 217 22.69 19.58 -2.50
N SER A 218 22.11 19.27 -3.66
CA SER A 218 20.73 19.62 -4.03
C SER A 218 20.15 18.55 -4.92
N VAL A 219 19.01 18.00 -4.51
CA VAL A 219 18.17 17.17 -5.37
C VAL A 219 17.34 18.15 -6.21
N GLY A 220 17.49 18.14 -7.53
CA GLY A 220 16.78 19.05 -8.43
C GLY A 220 15.25 18.80 -8.46
N GLU A 221 14.54 19.40 -9.43
CA GLU A 221 13.12 19.07 -9.62
C GLU A 221 12.96 17.59 -10.02
N LEU A 222 12.35 16.81 -9.13
CA LEU A 222 12.01 15.40 -9.37
C LEU A 222 10.54 15.23 -9.75
N PRO A 223 10.20 14.21 -10.57
CA PRO A 223 8.82 13.84 -10.81
C PRO A 223 8.13 13.43 -9.52
N ARG A 224 6.90 13.92 -9.31
CA ARG A 224 6.06 13.49 -8.19
C ARG A 224 5.34 12.21 -8.56
N PHE A 225 5.52 11.19 -7.73
CA PHE A 225 4.77 9.95 -7.83
C PHE A 225 3.68 9.96 -6.76
N GLU A 226 2.42 9.98 -7.18
CA GLU A 226 1.29 10.06 -6.26
C GLU A 226 0.37 8.84 -6.41
N LEU A 227 0.12 8.19 -5.29
CA LEU A 227 -0.98 7.24 -5.15
C LEU A 227 -2.23 7.95 -4.64
N GLY A 228 -3.38 7.61 -5.24
CA GLY A 228 -4.69 7.98 -4.70
C GLY A 228 -4.86 7.42 -3.27
N ARG A 229 -5.65 8.13 -2.44
CA ARG A 229 -5.77 7.85 -1.00
C ARG A 229 -6.07 6.38 -0.67
N VAL A 230 -6.99 5.76 -1.40
CA VAL A 230 -7.38 4.35 -1.18
C VAL A 230 -6.23 3.39 -1.51
N ALA A 231 -5.58 3.58 -2.67
CA ALA A 231 -4.46 2.75 -3.08
C ALA A 231 -3.27 2.88 -2.11
N ARG A 232 -3.03 4.09 -1.59
CA ARG A 232 -2.00 4.34 -0.57
C ARG A 232 -2.28 3.58 0.72
N LEU A 233 -3.54 3.59 1.19
CA LEU A 233 -3.92 2.88 2.42
C LEU A 233 -3.77 1.36 2.26
N ARG A 234 -4.26 0.79 1.15
CA ARG A 234 -4.12 -0.65 0.87
C ARG A 234 -2.66 -1.08 0.75
N GLN A 235 -1.84 -0.28 0.08
CA GLN A 235 -0.41 -0.56 -0.01
C GLN A 235 0.27 -0.49 1.36
N ALA A 236 -0.04 0.53 2.16
CA ALA A 236 0.53 0.65 3.50
C ALA A 236 0.14 -0.53 4.39
N GLU A 237 -1.11 -0.99 4.31
CA GLU A 237 -1.60 -2.18 5.02
C GLU A 237 -0.86 -3.44 4.58
N ALA A 238 -0.77 -3.70 3.27
CA ALA A 238 -0.05 -4.86 2.74
C ALA A 238 1.45 -4.86 3.08
N ILE A 239 2.08 -3.68 3.18
CA ILE A 239 3.48 -3.56 3.59
C ILE A 239 3.63 -3.73 5.11
N ALA A 240 2.69 -3.22 5.90
CA ALA A 240 2.73 -3.32 7.36
C ALA A 240 2.57 -4.76 7.87
N GLU A 241 1.95 -5.64 7.08
CA GLU A 241 1.89 -7.07 7.35
C GLU A 241 3.25 -7.79 7.17
N LEU A 242 4.22 -7.14 6.52
CA LEU A 242 5.58 -7.65 6.36
C LEU A 242 6.45 -7.12 7.50
N HIS A 243 7.22 -8.01 8.14
CA HIS A 243 8.04 -7.72 9.33
C HIS A 243 8.72 -6.33 9.30
N LEU A 244 8.41 -5.53 10.33
CA LEU A 244 8.84 -4.14 10.50
C LEU A 244 9.95 -4.04 11.55
N SER A 245 11.00 -3.26 11.25
CA SER A 245 12.10 -2.98 12.17
C SER A 245 11.86 -1.67 12.93
N ALA A 246 12.69 -1.38 13.94
CA ALA A 246 12.84 -0.02 14.45
C ALA A 246 13.18 0.90 13.26
N GLY A 247 12.21 1.71 12.86
CA GLY A 247 12.22 2.47 11.62
C GLY A 247 13.49 3.32 11.41
N VAL A 248 13.71 3.72 10.17
CA VAL A 248 14.87 4.52 9.76
C VAL A 248 14.79 5.94 10.34
N GLU A 249 15.88 6.45 10.89
CA GLU A 249 15.92 7.83 11.40
C GLU A 249 15.97 8.83 10.23
N PRO A 250 15.24 9.97 10.31
CA PRO A 250 15.17 10.95 9.21
C PRO A 250 16.52 11.54 8.78
N ASP A 251 17.51 11.56 9.67
CA ASP A 251 18.85 12.09 9.43
C ASP A 251 19.85 11.06 8.89
N GLN A 252 19.48 9.77 8.85
CA GLN A 252 20.30 8.74 8.21
C GLN A 252 20.35 8.92 6.69
N TRP A 253 21.38 8.35 6.08
CA TRP A 253 21.65 8.38 4.65
C TRP A 253 21.04 7.17 3.95
N VAL A 254 20.50 7.41 2.77
CA VAL A 254 20.13 6.40 1.78
C VAL A 254 21.14 6.48 0.64
N SER A 255 21.70 5.35 0.23
CA SER A 255 22.58 5.28 -0.95
C SER A 255 21.75 5.12 -2.22
N THR A 256 22.07 5.84 -3.29
CA THR A 256 21.31 5.76 -4.54
C THR A 256 22.24 5.64 -5.73
N ALA A 257 21.87 4.84 -6.72
CA ALA A 257 22.48 4.95 -8.04
C ALA A 257 22.13 6.32 -8.66
N PRO A 258 23.01 6.89 -9.49
CA PRO A 258 22.74 8.15 -10.17
C PRO A 258 21.43 8.08 -10.96
N GLY A 259 20.56 9.08 -10.76
CA GLY A 259 19.26 9.16 -11.44
C GLY A 259 18.18 8.19 -10.93
N ALA A 260 18.48 7.29 -9.99
CA ALA A 260 17.48 6.34 -9.47
C ALA A 260 16.30 7.04 -8.81
N LEU A 261 16.52 8.13 -8.06
CA LEU A 261 15.44 8.90 -7.43
C LEU A 261 14.43 9.49 -8.43
N ALA A 262 14.86 9.78 -9.67
CA ALA A 262 14.02 10.32 -10.73
C ALA A 262 13.34 9.23 -11.58
N ALA A 263 13.79 7.99 -11.48
CA ALA A 263 13.29 6.90 -12.30
C ALA A 263 11.87 6.49 -11.87
N GLU A 264 11.02 6.22 -12.86
CA GLU A 264 9.66 5.75 -12.62
C GLU A 264 9.66 4.39 -11.94
N ARG A 265 10.54 3.48 -12.36
CA ARG A 265 10.65 2.13 -11.79
C ARG A 265 12.02 1.91 -11.18
N ILE A 266 12.02 1.58 -9.89
CA ILE A 266 13.21 1.40 -9.05
C ILE A 266 13.11 0.12 -8.24
N TYR A 267 14.25 -0.38 -7.79
CA TYR A 267 14.31 -1.33 -6.70
C TYR A 267 15.01 -0.71 -5.49
N LEU A 268 14.60 -1.16 -4.31
CA LEU A 268 15.19 -0.80 -3.03
C LEU A 268 15.65 -2.07 -2.33
N GLU A 269 16.82 -2.07 -1.72
CA GLU A 269 17.25 -3.16 -0.85
C GLU A 269 17.67 -2.63 0.51
N ARG A 270 17.19 -3.26 1.58
CA ARG A 270 17.62 -2.99 2.95
C ARG A 270 18.81 -3.86 3.28
N CYS A 271 20.01 -3.32 3.17
CA CYS A 271 21.24 -3.99 3.57
C CYS A 271 21.60 -3.69 5.04
N GLU A 272 22.66 -4.36 5.51
CA GLU A 272 23.34 -3.96 6.75
C GLU A 272 23.88 -2.51 6.63
N PRO A 273 23.58 -1.64 7.60
CA PRO A 273 24.20 -0.32 7.73
C PRO A 273 25.73 -0.41 7.73
N THR A 274 26.37 0.52 7.03
CA THR A 274 27.83 0.62 7.05
C THR A 274 28.34 1.37 8.29
N ASP A 275 27.58 2.33 8.79
CA ASP A 275 27.84 3.09 10.03
C ASP A 275 26.51 3.58 10.65
N GLU A 276 26.58 4.29 11.78
CA GLU A 276 25.39 4.76 12.52
C GLU A 276 24.50 5.73 11.72
N ASN A 277 25.09 6.46 10.76
CA ASN A 277 24.37 7.38 9.90
C ASN A 277 23.89 6.72 8.60
N ASP A 278 24.19 5.46 8.34
CA ASP A 278 23.70 4.71 7.18
C ASP A 278 22.38 4.02 7.52
N SER A 279 21.31 4.31 6.79
CA SER A 279 20.02 3.65 6.99
C SER A 279 20.04 2.15 6.60
N GLY A 280 21.04 1.75 5.81
CA GLY A 280 21.10 0.45 5.15
C GLY A 280 20.35 0.39 3.82
N TRP A 281 19.56 1.41 3.47
CA TRP A 281 18.81 1.43 2.22
C TRP A 281 19.69 1.79 1.02
N TYR A 282 19.51 1.03 -0.06
CA TYR A 282 20.04 1.34 -1.37
C TYR A 282 18.91 1.41 -2.41
N LEU A 283 18.97 2.41 -3.31
CA LEU A 283 18.03 2.58 -4.43
C LEU A 283 18.77 2.38 -5.76
N GLY A 284 18.25 1.51 -6.61
CA GLY A 284 18.77 1.26 -7.96
C GLY A 284 17.68 1.27 -9.04
N PRO A 285 18.05 1.39 -10.32
CA PRO A 285 17.10 1.36 -11.43
C PRO A 285 16.53 -0.05 -11.68
N ALA A 286 15.25 -0.14 -12.08
CA ALA A 286 14.57 -1.38 -12.46
C ALA A 286 13.84 -1.23 -13.83
N PRO A 287 14.17 -1.98 -14.90
CA PRO A 287 15.16 -3.05 -14.94
C PRO A 287 16.57 -2.53 -14.68
N ALA A 288 17.45 -3.42 -14.23
CA ALA A 288 18.88 -3.14 -14.10
C ALA A 288 19.46 -3.04 -15.52
N SER A 289 19.16 -1.94 -16.20
CA SER A 289 19.49 -1.70 -17.60
C SER A 289 20.02 -0.28 -17.70
N GLY A 290 21.33 -0.19 -17.53
CA GLY A 290 22.15 1.01 -17.61
C GLY A 290 23.60 0.59 -17.42
N PRO A 291 24.60 1.39 -17.85
CA PRO A 291 25.99 1.07 -17.56
C PRO A 291 26.13 0.87 -16.05
N THR A 292 26.72 -0.26 -15.64
CA THR A 292 27.04 -0.51 -14.23
C THR A 292 27.76 0.72 -13.70
N PRO A 293 27.20 1.48 -12.73
CA PRO A 293 27.76 2.76 -12.34
C PRO A 293 29.22 2.53 -11.95
N GLU A 294 30.12 3.35 -12.49
CA GLU A 294 31.55 3.17 -12.28
C GLU A 294 31.87 3.22 -10.77
N ARG A 295 33.07 2.76 -10.39
CA ARG A 295 33.44 2.49 -8.98
C ARG A 295 33.23 3.66 -7.99
N ARG A 296 32.97 4.89 -8.45
CA ARG A 296 32.84 6.13 -7.65
C ARG A 296 31.46 6.82 -7.69
N GLU A 297 30.51 6.34 -8.48
CA GLU A 297 29.28 7.09 -8.78
C GLU A 297 28.10 6.59 -7.95
N LEU A 298 28.15 6.76 -6.63
CA LEU A 298 26.96 6.57 -5.78
C LEU A 298 26.68 7.87 -5.07
N ASP A 299 25.40 8.22 -5.04
CA ASP A 299 24.90 9.37 -4.32
C ASP A 299 24.41 8.94 -2.93
N ARG A 300 24.51 9.83 -1.94
CA ARG A 300 23.80 9.68 -0.66
C ARG A 300 22.92 10.89 -0.39
N VAL A 301 21.69 10.59 0.01
CA VAL A 301 20.62 11.57 0.28
C VAL A 301 20.02 11.25 1.65
N ARG A 302 19.64 12.26 2.45
CA ARG A 302 19.03 11.97 3.75
C ARG A 302 17.66 11.35 3.54
N VAL A 303 17.27 10.47 4.45
CA VAL A 303 15.95 9.82 4.44
C VAL A 303 14.83 10.87 4.40
N ARG A 304 14.93 11.93 5.21
CA ARG A 304 13.96 13.03 5.21
C ARG A 304 13.84 13.72 3.85
N ASP A 305 14.96 13.91 3.16
CA ASP A 305 14.98 14.59 1.87
C ASP A 305 14.35 13.66 0.81
N VAL A 306 14.64 12.35 0.86
CA VAL A 306 13.98 11.36 0.00
C VAL A 306 12.47 11.36 0.23
N LEU A 307 12.00 11.37 1.49
CA LEU A 307 10.57 11.34 1.82
C LEU A 307 9.83 12.63 1.47
N GLU A 308 10.53 13.77 1.36
CA GLU A 308 9.94 15.01 0.84
C GLU A 308 9.56 14.87 -0.65
N PHE A 309 10.38 14.17 -1.45
CA PHE A 309 10.13 13.95 -2.88
C PHE A 309 9.33 12.67 -3.18
N ARG A 310 9.52 11.63 -2.37
CA ARG A 310 8.97 10.29 -2.51
C ARG A 310 8.26 9.85 -1.21
N PRO A 311 7.18 10.53 -0.81
CA PRO A 311 6.44 10.17 0.41
C PRO A 311 5.84 8.76 0.34
N ASP A 312 5.68 8.20 -0.87
CA ASP A 312 5.26 6.82 -1.13
C ASP A 312 6.24 5.77 -0.59
N LEU A 313 7.52 6.12 -0.41
CA LEU A 313 8.54 5.23 0.14
C LEU A 313 8.56 5.16 1.67
N GLY A 314 7.75 5.97 2.37
CA GLY A 314 7.66 5.96 3.83
C GLY A 314 7.46 4.57 4.43
N PRO A 315 6.39 3.85 4.04
CA PRO A 315 6.16 2.48 4.52
C PRO A 315 7.28 1.51 4.12
N VAL A 316 7.91 1.71 2.95
CA VAL A 316 9.01 0.86 2.48
C VAL A 316 10.19 0.97 3.44
N PHE A 317 10.51 2.18 3.92
CA PHE A 317 11.64 2.40 4.82
C PHE A 317 11.50 1.78 6.21
N GLU A 318 10.30 1.33 6.59
CA GLU A 318 10.04 0.65 7.87
C GLU A 318 10.35 -0.86 7.80
N LEU A 319 10.53 -1.42 6.60
CA LEU A 319 10.79 -2.85 6.40
C LEU A 319 12.16 -3.31 6.93
N ASP A 320 12.18 -4.58 7.35
CA ASP A 320 13.33 -5.27 7.91
C ASP A 320 14.54 -5.39 6.98
N ARG A 321 15.69 -5.70 7.57
CA ARG A 321 16.92 -5.98 6.82
C ARG A 321 16.77 -7.23 5.96
N GLY A 322 17.44 -7.22 4.82
CA GLY A 322 17.39 -8.27 3.83
C GLY A 322 16.17 -8.21 2.91
N VAL A 323 15.21 -7.29 3.10
CA VAL A 323 14.12 -7.15 2.12
C VAL A 323 14.59 -6.44 0.85
N LEU A 324 14.01 -6.83 -0.29
CA LEU A 324 14.16 -6.15 -1.56
C LEU A 324 12.79 -5.79 -2.11
N VAL A 325 12.57 -4.52 -2.47
CA VAL A 325 11.29 -3.99 -2.90
C VAL A 325 11.40 -3.43 -4.30
N VAL A 326 10.48 -3.77 -5.19
CA VAL A 326 10.37 -3.14 -6.51
C VAL A 326 9.19 -2.17 -6.50
N VAL A 327 9.42 -0.95 -6.95
CA VAL A 327 8.43 0.13 -6.99
C VAL A 327 8.32 0.67 -8.41
N CYS A 328 7.11 0.83 -8.92
CA CYS A 328 6.80 1.45 -10.20
C CYS A 328 5.83 2.64 -9.98
N GLY A 329 6.27 3.83 -10.34
CA GLY A 329 5.66 5.08 -9.92
C GLY A 329 5.68 5.20 -8.39
N ALA A 330 4.50 5.33 -7.78
CA ALA A 330 4.31 5.31 -6.33
C ALA A 330 3.84 3.93 -5.79
N ARG A 331 3.71 2.93 -6.68
CA ARG A 331 3.15 1.61 -6.36
C ARG A 331 4.24 0.60 -6.06
N VAL A 332 4.13 -0.13 -4.95
CA VAL A 332 4.94 -1.32 -4.71
C VAL A 332 4.45 -2.43 -5.62
N GLU A 333 5.34 -2.92 -6.46
CA GLU A 333 5.11 -4.03 -7.41
C GLU A 333 5.35 -5.37 -6.72
N SER A 334 6.45 -5.47 -5.95
CA SER A 334 6.79 -6.67 -5.22
C SER A 334 7.69 -6.39 -4.01
N VAL A 335 7.64 -7.29 -3.03
CA VAL A 335 8.58 -7.40 -1.91
C VAL A 335 9.14 -8.81 -1.90
N THR A 336 10.46 -8.90 -1.95
CA THR A 336 11.25 -10.11 -1.86
C THR A 336 11.84 -10.21 -0.46
N LEU A 337 11.59 -11.33 0.21
CA LEU A 337 12.07 -11.60 1.56
C LEU A 337 13.56 -11.99 1.57
N PRO A 338 14.22 -12.02 2.76
CA PRO A 338 15.64 -12.35 2.87
C PRO A 338 16.03 -13.75 2.36
N ASN A 339 15.07 -14.67 2.30
CA ASN A 339 15.21 -16.03 1.76
C ASN A 339 14.96 -16.11 0.24
N ASP A 340 14.95 -14.97 -0.47
CA ASP A 340 14.72 -14.83 -1.91
C ASP A 340 13.34 -15.28 -2.41
N THR A 341 12.37 -15.38 -1.50
CA THR A 341 10.99 -15.71 -1.85
C THR A 341 10.11 -14.48 -1.90
N ILE A 342 8.98 -14.57 -2.58
CA ILE A 342 7.99 -13.49 -2.66
C ILE A 342 7.30 -13.33 -1.30
N GLY A 343 7.43 -12.16 -0.69
CA GLY A 343 6.63 -11.75 0.47
C GLY A 343 5.39 -10.94 0.08
N TYR A 344 5.47 -10.22 -1.03
CA TYR A 344 4.36 -9.53 -1.66
C TYR A 344 4.59 -9.45 -3.16
N CYS A 345 3.56 -9.70 -3.96
CA CYS A 345 3.59 -9.44 -5.40
C CYS A 345 2.21 -9.00 -5.83
N ARG A 346 2.11 -7.86 -6.51
CA ARG A 346 0.84 -7.38 -7.02
C ARG A 346 0.42 -8.25 -8.22
N GLN A 347 -0.78 -8.81 -8.18
CA GLN A 347 -1.34 -9.51 -9.34
C GLN A 347 -1.66 -8.51 -10.46
N GLU A 348 -1.22 -8.81 -11.69
CA GLU A 348 -1.55 -8.02 -12.88
C GLU A 348 -3.07 -7.98 -13.09
N GLY A 349 -3.73 -6.88 -12.67
CA GLY A 349 -5.18 -6.73 -12.80
C GLY A 349 -5.81 -5.66 -11.90
N GLU A 350 -5.13 -5.25 -10.83
CA GLU A 350 -5.60 -4.14 -9.99
C GLU A 350 -5.12 -2.79 -10.56
N GLN A 351 -5.96 -2.14 -11.39
CA GLN A 351 -5.72 -0.75 -11.83
C GLN A 351 -6.09 0.27 -10.77
#